data_AF-A0AAU8YNF4-F1
#
_entry.id   AF-A0AAU8YNF4-F1
#
_cell.length_a   1.000
_cell.length_b   1.000
_cell.length_c   1.000
_cell.angle_alpha   90.00
_cell.angle_beta   90.00
_cell.angle_gamma   90.00
#
_symmetry.space_group_name_H-M   'P 1'
#
loop_
_entity.id
_entity.type
_entity.pdbx_description
1 polymer ?
#
loop_
_entity_poly.entity_id
_entity_poly.type
_entity_poly.pdbx_seq_one_letter_code
_entity_poly.pdbx_strand_id
1 'polypeptide(L)'
;MLQYYADYRREEKGEPPILPNPVNRMCTDRMKIKASTWYMRDVLGLNSWDAIIGIRADEPRRYHRMMAANEKGGNRWENVTPMYQAGVLKADVNSFWARQLFDLGIDSDLGNCDLCFLKSPEKIIRAIIENPSAARWWIKAEERTGQVFRRDRPNYKAMAWMADQLGRQMPLDLDFAGDEDLIDCMCGD
;
A
#
# COMPACT_ATOMS: atom_id res chain seq x y z
N MET A 1 -6.93 -14.64 -5.91
CA MET A 1 -5.62 -14.22 -6.47
C MET A 1 -4.49 -15.16 -6.04
N LEU A 2 -4.13 -15.26 -4.75
CA LEU A 2 -3.00 -16.11 -4.33
C LEU A 2 -3.17 -17.59 -4.71
N GLN A 3 -4.38 -18.14 -4.55
CA GLN A 3 -4.70 -19.51 -4.95
C GLN A 3 -4.43 -19.75 -6.44
N TYR A 4 -4.93 -18.85 -7.31
CA TYR A 4 -4.68 -18.90 -8.75
C TYR A 4 -3.18 -18.95 -9.08
N TYR A 5 -2.36 -18.10 -8.45
CA TYR A 5 -0.92 -18.12 -8.70
C TYR A 5 -0.22 -19.35 -8.14
N ALA A 6 -0.69 -19.90 -7.01
CA ALA A 6 -0.20 -21.16 -6.48
C ALA A 6 -0.49 -22.32 -7.45
N ASP A 7 -1.71 -22.39 -7.97
CA ASP A 7 -2.14 -23.42 -8.92
C ASP A 7 -1.38 -23.30 -10.25
N TYR A 8 -1.34 -22.09 -10.82
CA TYR A 8 -0.58 -21.81 -12.05
C TYR A 8 0.90 -22.19 -11.92
N ARG A 9 1.56 -21.86 -10.79
CA ARG A 9 2.97 -22.20 -10.58
C ARG A 9 3.19 -23.70 -10.42
N ARG A 10 2.27 -24.40 -9.78
CA ARG A 10 2.33 -25.84 -9.63
C ARG A 10 2.14 -26.55 -10.97
N GLU A 11 1.12 -26.16 -11.73
CA GLU A 11 0.70 -26.83 -12.98
C GLU A 11 1.62 -26.50 -14.15
N GLU A 12 1.98 -25.23 -14.34
CA GLU A 12 2.72 -24.78 -15.52
C GLU A 12 4.23 -24.71 -15.30
N LYS A 13 4.68 -24.61 -14.04
CA LYS A 13 6.10 -24.38 -13.72
C LYS A 13 6.72 -25.42 -12.81
N GLY A 14 5.94 -26.27 -12.16
CA GLY A 14 6.43 -27.18 -11.12
C GLY A 14 7.09 -26.45 -9.94
N GLU A 15 6.75 -25.18 -9.71
CA GLU A 15 7.37 -24.33 -8.69
C GLU A 15 6.46 -24.19 -7.45
N PRO A 16 7.03 -23.93 -6.25
CA PRO A 16 6.23 -23.70 -5.05
C PRO A 16 5.37 -22.42 -5.17
N PRO A 17 4.26 -22.33 -4.40
CA PRO A 17 3.46 -21.11 -4.28
C PRO A 17 4.33 -19.90 -3.91
N ILE A 18 3.97 -18.70 -4.34
CA ILE A 18 4.73 -17.48 -4.03
C ILE A 18 3.82 -16.41 -3.44
N LEU A 19 4.33 -15.69 -2.44
CA LEU A 19 3.66 -14.53 -1.87
C LEU A 19 4.14 -13.22 -2.55
N PRO A 20 3.29 -12.19 -2.61
CA PRO A 20 3.72 -10.87 -3.06
C PRO A 20 4.81 -10.35 -2.12
N ASN A 21 5.78 -9.65 -2.70
CA ASN A 21 6.93 -9.12 -1.97
C ASN A 21 7.41 -7.82 -2.65
N PRO A 22 8.39 -7.08 -2.07
CA PRO A 22 8.81 -5.80 -2.62
C PRO A 22 9.27 -5.84 -4.09
N VAL A 23 9.80 -7.00 -4.53
CA VAL A 23 10.25 -7.24 -5.90
C VAL A 23 9.07 -7.71 -6.78
N ASN A 24 8.29 -8.67 -6.30
CA ASN A 24 7.13 -9.22 -7.02
C ASN A 24 5.81 -8.66 -6.47
N ARG A 25 5.47 -7.43 -6.89
CA ARG A 25 4.28 -6.68 -6.44
C ARG A 25 2.99 -7.11 -7.15
N MET A 26 2.74 -8.43 -7.23
CA MET A 26 1.57 -8.98 -7.92
C MET A 26 0.22 -8.49 -7.36
N CYS A 27 0.16 -8.14 -6.07
CA CYS A 27 -1.05 -7.59 -5.47
C CYS A 27 -1.34 -6.18 -6.01
N THR A 28 -0.33 -5.33 -6.17
CA THR A 28 -0.47 -4.01 -6.81
C THR A 28 -0.92 -4.17 -8.26
N ASP A 29 -0.26 -5.01 -9.04
CA ASP A 29 -0.63 -5.26 -10.45
C ASP A 29 -2.09 -5.72 -10.55
N ARG A 30 -2.47 -6.80 -9.87
CA ARG A 30 -3.79 -7.43 -10.08
C ARG A 30 -4.93 -6.76 -9.34
N MET A 31 -4.70 -6.28 -8.12
CA MET A 31 -5.77 -5.75 -7.27
C MET A 31 -5.91 -4.23 -7.34
N LYS A 32 -4.95 -3.52 -7.94
CA LYS A 32 -5.04 -2.07 -8.15
C LYS A 32 -5.04 -1.72 -9.62
N ILE A 33 -3.92 -1.95 -10.30
CA ILE A 33 -3.70 -1.44 -11.67
C ILE A 33 -4.59 -2.15 -12.70
N LYS A 34 -4.57 -3.48 -12.74
CA LYS A 34 -5.38 -4.25 -13.70
C LYS A 34 -6.87 -4.17 -13.38
N ALA A 35 -7.24 -4.18 -12.10
CA ALA A 35 -8.63 -4.05 -11.68
C ALA A 35 -9.24 -2.73 -12.19
N SER A 36 -8.56 -1.59 -11.99
CA SER A 36 -9.02 -0.30 -12.53
C SER A 36 -8.98 -0.28 -14.06
N THR A 37 -7.90 -0.77 -14.67
CA THR A 37 -7.74 -0.81 -16.13
C THR A 37 -8.85 -1.61 -16.82
N TRP A 38 -9.20 -2.78 -16.29
CA TRP A 38 -10.27 -3.62 -16.85
C TRP A 38 -11.62 -2.96 -16.68
N TYR A 39 -11.88 -2.32 -15.54
CA TYR A 39 -13.12 -1.57 -15.36
C TYR A 39 -13.25 -0.44 -16.39
N MET A 40 -12.21 0.40 -16.53
CA MET A 40 -12.20 1.51 -17.49
C MET A 40 -12.38 1.02 -18.94
N ARG A 41 -11.69 -0.06 -19.32
CA ARG A 41 -11.73 -0.60 -20.68
C ARG A 41 -13.02 -1.36 -20.98
N ASP A 42 -13.36 -2.33 -20.15
CA ASP A 42 -14.39 -3.33 -20.46
C ASP A 42 -15.79 -2.90 -20.02
N VAL A 43 -15.88 -2.08 -18.96
CA VAL A 43 -17.17 -1.60 -18.44
C VAL A 43 -17.49 -0.21 -18.99
N LEU A 44 -16.52 0.72 -18.98
CA LEU A 44 -16.74 2.08 -19.49
C LEU A 44 -16.41 2.25 -20.97
N GLY A 45 -15.79 1.25 -21.62
CA GLY A 45 -15.44 1.32 -23.04
C GLY A 45 -14.30 2.29 -23.36
N LEU A 46 -13.55 2.74 -22.35
CA LEU A 46 -12.49 3.74 -22.50
C LEU A 46 -11.17 3.08 -22.89
N ASN A 47 -10.65 3.46 -24.07
CA ASN A 47 -9.35 3.00 -24.53
C ASN A 47 -8.19 3.78 -23.91
N SER A 48 -8.43 5.05 -23.59
CA SER A 48 -7.54 5.93 -22.83
C SER A 48 -8.33 6.90 -21.94
N TRP A 49 -7.70 7.40 -20.86
CA TRP A 49 -8.32 8.34 -19.92
C TRP A 49 -7.29 9.16 -19.13
N ASP A 50 -7.74 10.24 -18.49
CA ASP A 50 -6.94 10.99 -17.53
C ASP A 50 -7.13 10.41 -16.12
N ALA A 51 -6.02 10.06 -15.48
CA ALA A 51 -6.00 9.64 -14.09
C ALA A 51 -5.73 10.85 -13.19
N ILE A 52 -6.80 11.44 -12.65
CA ILE A 52 -6.69 12.58 -11.71
C ILE A 52 -6.27 12.04 -10.33
N ILE A 53 -5.06 12.38 -9.91
CA ILE A 53 -4.43 11.83 -8.70
C ILE A 53 -4.07 12.97 -7.74
N GLY A 54 -4.49 12.82 -6.49
CA GLY A 54 -4.29 13.80 -5.41
C GLY A 54 -2.88 13.81 -4.82
N ILE A 55 -1.83 13.87 -5.66
CA ILE A 55 -0.46 14.14 -5.20
C ILE A 55 -0.35 15.60 -4.81
N ARG A 56 0.22 15.86 -3.63
CA ARG A 56 0.42 17.20 -3.07
C ARG A 56 1.78 17.78 -3.45
N ALA A 57 1.91 19.10 -3.37
CA ALA A 57 3.15 19.81 -3.68
C ALA A 57 4.33 19.43 -2.76
N ASP A 58 4.05 18.93 -1.54
CA ASP A 58 5.04 18.38 -0.61
C ASP A 58 5.48 16.94 -0.95
N GLU A 59 5.06 16.38 -2.09
CA GLU A 59 5.45 15.05 -2.60
C GLU A 59 6.18 15.10 -3.96
N PRO A 60 7.22 15.93 -4.15
CA PRO A 60 7.82 16.19 -5.47
C PRO A 60 8.40 14.94 -6.14
N ARG A 61 8.96 14.01 -5.35
CA ARG A 61 9.50 12.75 -5.88
C ARG A 61 8.42 11.91 -6.57
N ARG A 62 7.20 11.88 -6.00
CA ARG A 62 6.06 11.14 -6.56
C ARG A 62 5.55 11.81 -7.83
N TYR A 63 5.40 13.13 -7.79
CA TYR A 63 5.02 13.92 -8.96
C TYR A 63 5.96 13.67 -10.15
N HIS A 64 7.27 13.82 -9.96
CA HIS A 64 8.24 13.66 -11.05
C HIS A 64 8.24 12.24 -11.63
N ARG A 65 8.03 11.22 -10.79
CA ARG A 65 7.92 9.84 -11.26
C ARG A 65 6.69 9.62 -12.14
N MET A 66 5.57 10.23 -11.77
CA MET A 66 4.33 10.15 -12.55
C MET A 66 4.45 10.90 -13.88
N MET A 67 5.10 12.06 -13.90
CA MET A 67 5.38 12.78 -15.15
C MET A 67 6.35 12.00 -16.05
N ALA A 68 7.39 11.40 -15.49
CA ALA A 68 8.29 10.51 -16.24
C ALA A 68 7.55 9.28 -16.81
N ALA A 69 6.54 8.76 -16.09
CA ALA A 69 5.70 7.67 -16.58
C ALA A 69 4.80 8.11 -17.75
N ASN A 70 4.27 9.34 -17.72
CA ASN A 70 3.55 9.94 -18.84
C ASN A 70 4.48 10.10 -20.06
N GLU A 71 5.66 10.69 -19.87
CA GLU A 71 6.65 10.90 -20.95
C GLU A 71 7.10 9.59 -21.61
N LYS A 72 7.30 8.55 -20.81
CA LYS A 72 7.64 7.21 -21.32
C LYS A 72 6.52 6.61 -22.17
N GLY A 73 5.27 6.96 -21.87
CA GLY A 73 4.09 6.38 -22.48
C GLY A 73 3.93 4.88 -22.19
N GLY A 74 2.91 4.28 -22.80
CA GLY A 74 2.63 2.84 -22.70
C GLY A 74 1.58 2.47 -21.65
N ASN A 75 1.17 3.41 -20.80
CA ASN A 75 -0.06 3.29 -20.03
C ASN A 75 -1.27 3.67 -20.91
N ARG A 76 -2.45 3.19 -20.53
CA ARG A 76 -3.72 3.65 -21.13
C ARG A 76 -4.18 4.98 -20.53
N TRP A 77 -3.46 5.52 -19.57
CA TRP A 77 -3.83 6.74 -18.89
C TRP A 77 -2.68 7.72 -18.80
N GLU A 78 -3.05 8.99 -18.76
CA GLU A 78 -2.16 10.10 -18.44
C GLU A 78 -2.38 10.51 -16.98
N ASN A 79 -1.31 10.60 -16.19
CA ASN A 79 -1.41 11.06 -14.82
C ASN A 79 -1.61 12.58 -14.78
N VAL A 80 -2.67 13.04 -14.11
CA VAL A 80 -2.98 14.47 -13.92
C VAL A 80 -2.96 14.79 -12.42
N THR A 81 -2.16 15.77 -12.00
CA THR A 81 -1.87 16.05 -10.58
C THR A 81 -2.20 17.51 -10.22
N PRO A 82 -3.50 17.87 -10.19
CA PRO A 82 -3.91 19.28 -10.04
C PRO A 82 -3.51 19.86 -8.68
N MET A 83 -3.49 19.06 -7.62
CA MET A 83 -3.10 19.51 -6.28
C MET A 83 -1.62 19.91 -6.21
N TYR A 84 -0.74 19.16 -6.89
CA TYR A 84 0.67 19.51 -7.02
C TYR A 84 0.84 20.84 -7.75
N GLN A 85 0.18 20.98 -8.90
CA GLN A 85 0.25 22.18 -9.74
C GLN A 85 -0.31 23.42 -9.04
N ALA A 86 -1.33 23.24 -8.18
CA ALA A 86 -1.93 24.30 -7.39
C ALA A 86 -1.16 24.64 -6.10
N GLY A 87 -0.04 23.96 -5.82
CA GLY A 87 0.77 24.22 -4.63
C GLY A 87 0.14 23.72 -3.31
N VAL A 88 -0.82 22.79 -3.38
CA VAL A 88 -1.56 22.28 -2.22
C VAL A 88 -0.65 21.40 -1.36
N LEU A 89 -0.55 21.71 -0.06
CA LEU A 89 0.25 20.98 0.93
C LEU A 89 -0.62 20.10 1.83
N LYS A 90 0.01 19.23 2.63
CA LYS A 90 -0.70 18.43 3.65
C LYS A 90 -1.53 19.31 4.60
N ALA A 91 -1.02 20.48 4.98
CA ALA A 91 -1.71 21.42 5.86
C ALA A 91 -3.02 21.95 5.25
N ASP A 92 -3.05 22.19 3.93
CA ASP A 92 -4.25 22.65 3.23
C ASP A 92 -5.31 21.55 3.19
N VAL A 93 -4.90 20.31 2.92
CA VAL A 93 -5.78 19.13 2.94
C VAL A 93 -6.39 18.94 4.32
N ASN A 94 -5.57 19.00 5.38
CA ASN A 94 -6.06 18.90 6.76
C ASN A 94 -7.03 20.04 7.10
N SER A 95 -6.73 21.27 6.66
CA SER A 95 -7.59 22.43 6.88
C SER A 95 -8.93 22.30 6.14
N PHE A 96 -8.94 21.69 4.96
CA PHE A 96 -10.16 21.38 4.21
C PHE A 96 -11.01 20.33 4.94
N TRP A 97 -10.39 19.23 5.37
CA TRP A 97 -11.10 18.13 6.05
C TRP A 97 -11.65 18.53 7.41
N ALA A 98 -10.92 19.37 8.17
CA ALA A 98 -11.38 19.89 9.46
C ALA A 98 -12.67 20.75 9.37
N ARG A 99 -13.03 21.22 8.17
CA ARG A 99 -14.26 22.01 7.93
C ARG A 99 -15.42 21.17 7.40
N GLN A 100 -15.21 19.88 7.13
CA GLN A 100 -16.26 19.00 6.63
C GLN A 100 -17.23 18.62 7.75
N LEU A 101 -18.45 18.26 7.38
CA LEU A 101 -19.48 17.80 8.33
C LEU A 101 -19.24 16.37 8.83
N PHE A 102 -18.18 15.71 8.35
CA PHE A 102 -17.80 14.36 8.73
C PHE A 102 -16.28 14.18 8.66
N ASP A 103 -15.77 13.20 9.39
CA ASP A 103 -14.40 12.72 9.33
C ASP A 103 -14.40 11.24 8.95
N LEU A 104 -13.40 10.79 8.19
CA LEU A 104 -13.32 9.40 7.75
C LEU A 104 -12.93 8.43 8.88
N GLY A 105 -12.36 8.94 9.97
CA GLY A 105 -11.90 8.15 11.11
C GLY A 105 -10.74 7.22 10.77
N ILE A 106 -9.93 7.58 9.76
CA ILE A 106 -8.83 6.76 9.26
C ILE A 106 -7.51 7.43 9.63
N ASP A 107 -6.60 6.67 10.25
CA ASP A 107 -5.23 7.13 10.48
C ASP A 107 -4.51 7.34 9.13
N SER A 108 -4.17 8.59 8.86
CA SER A 108 -3.46 9.00 7.64
C SER A 108 -2.10 8.32 7.48
N ASP A 109 -1.47 7.89 8.57
CA ASP A 109 -0.15 7.28 8.56
C ASP A 109 -0.17 5.78 8.21
N LEU A 110 -1.33 5.12 8.39
CA LEU A 110 -1.52 3.73 8.04
C LEU A 110 -1.83 3.54 6.55
N GLY A 111 -2.35 4.55 5.86
CA GLY A 111 -2.66 4.45 4.43
C GLY A 111 -3.66 3.32 4.09
N ASN A 112 -3.77 2.97 2.80
CA ASN A 112 -4.94 2.23 2.30
C ASN A 112 -4.95 0.71 2.53
N CYS A 113 -3.78 0.07 2.61
CA CYS A 113 -3.69 -1.38 2.81
C CYS A 113 -3.38 -1.68 4.26
N ASP A 114 -4.09 -2.62 4.88
CA ASP A 114 -3.95 -3.02 6.29
C ASP A 114 -2.50 -3.26 6.75
N LEU A 115 -1.87 -4.40 6.46
CA LEU A 115 -0.53 -4.73 6.94
C LEU A 115 0.43 -4.94 5.76
N CYS A 116 0.32 -4.12 4.72
CA CYS A 116 1.13 -4.25 3.50
C CYS A 116 2.63 -4.41 3.79
N PHE A 117 3.28 -5.35 3.11
CA PHE A 117 4.70 -5.64 3.33
C PHE A 117 5.66 -4.49 2.93
N LEU A 118 5.15 -3.48 2.23
CA LEU A 118 5.91 -2.27 1.88
C LEU A 118 6.00 -1.27 3.03
N LYS A 119 5.08 -1.34 4.01
CA LYS A 119 5.14 -0.49 5.21
C LYS A 119 6.37 -0.82 6.05
N SER A 120 6.85 0.14 6.84
CA SER A 120 7.88 -0.12 7.83
C SER A 120 7.38 -1.13 8.90
N PRO A 121 8.26 -1.92 9.51
CA PRO A 121 7.88 -2.85 10.58
C PRO A 121 7.12 -2.18 11.73
N GLU A 122 7.50 -0.96 12.09
CA GLU A 122 6.95 -0.17 13.19
C GLU A 122 5.49 0.18 12.90
N LYS A 123 5.18 0.64 11.68
CA LYS A 123 3.80 0.91 11.24
C LYS A 123 2.95 -0.36 11.21
N ILE A 124 3.53 -1.50 10.85
CA ILE A 124 2.82 -2.79 10.86
C ILE A 124 2.52 -3.19 12.31
N ILE A 125 3.50 -3.10 13.21
CA ILE A 125 3.31 -3.42 14.63
C ILE A 125 2.23 -2.51 15.24
N ARG A 126 2.28 -1.20 14.99
CA ARG A 126 1.26 -0.24 15.45
C ARG A 126 -0.13 -0.60 14.94
N ALA A 127 -0.26 -0.90 13.65
CA ALA A 127 -1.52 -1.34 13.06
C ALA A 127 -2.04 -2.66 13.67
N ILE A 128 -1.14 -3.58 14.07
CA ILE A 128 -1.52 -4.82 14.75
C ILE A 128 -1.94 -4.54 16.20
N ILE A 129 -1.32 -3.59 16.91
CA ILE A 129 -1.75 -3.18 18.26
C ILE A 129 -3.20 -2.65 18.19
N GLU A 130 -3.48 -1.78 17.23
CA GLU A 130 -4.82 -1.21 17.02
C GLU A 130 -5.85 -2.24 16.57
N ASN A 131 -5.46 -3.16 15.66
CA ASN A 131 -6.33 -4.23 15.19
C ASN A 131 -5.59 -5.58 15.10
N PRO A 132 -5.52 -6.34 16.21
CA PRO A 132 -4.80 -7.62 16.26
C PRO A 132 -5.35 -8.67 15.29
N SER A 133 -6.64 -8.57 14.95
CA SER A 133 -7.30 -9.52 14.05
C SER A 133 -6.78 -9.45 12.62
N ALA A 134 -6.27 -8.29 12.18
CA ALA A 134 -5.73 -8.08 10.84
C ALA A 134 -4.58 -9.05 10.54
N ALA A 135 -3.71 -9.33 11.52
CA ALA A 135 -2.56 -10.21 11.36
C ALA A 135 -2.92 -11.66 10.98
N ARG A 136 -4.15 -12.12 11.29
CA ARG A 136 -4.56 -13.51 11.09
C ARG A 136 -4.46 -13.96 9.65
N TRP A 137 -4.84 -13.11 8.69
CA TRP A 137 -4.77 -13.46 7.27
C TRP A 137 -3.31 -13.58 6.82
N TRP A 138 -2.47 -12.63 7.22
CA TRP A 138 -1.06 -12.57 6.87
C TRP A 138 -0.28 -13.77 7.41
N ILE A 139 -0.49 -14.10 8.68
CA ILE A 139 0.12 -15.29 9.32
C ILE A 139 -0.30 -16.57 8.57
N LYS A 140 -1.60 -16.72 8.29
CA LYS A 140 -2.11 -17.90 7.56
C LYS A 140 -1.55 -17.97 6.14
N ALA A 141 -1.34 -16.84 5.47
CA ALA A 141 -0.76 -16.81 4.13
C ALA A 141 0.70 -17.29 4.14
N GLU A 142 1.50 -16.86 5.13
CA GLU A 142 2.88 -17.35 5.31
C GLU A 142 2.89 -18.84 5.67
N GLU A 143 2.09 -19.28 6.63
CA GLU A 143 2.01 -20.69 7.05
C GLU A 143 1.54 -21.63 5.92
N ARG A 144 0.56 -21.21 5.11
CA ARG A 144 0.04 -22.01 3.98
C ARG A 144 1.04 -22.19 2.86
N THR A 145 1.90 -21.20 2.63
CA THR A 145 2.85 -21.21 1.51
C THR A 145 4.26 -21.65 1.92
N GLY A 146 4.57 -21.63 3.21
CA GLY A 146 5.93 -21.81 3.73
C GLY A 146 6.87 -20.66 3.34
N GLN A 147 6.34 -19.53 2.86
CA GLN A 147 7.10 -18.35 2.47
C GLN A 147 6.80 -17.16 3.37
N VAL A 148 7.63 -16.12 3.27
CA VAL A 148 7.43 -14.83 3.95
C VAL A 148 7.22 -13.73 2.91
N PHE A 149 6.42 -12.72 3.24
CA PHE A 149 6.22 -11.56 2.35
C PHE A 149 7.49 -10.69 2.22
N ARG A 150 8.35 -10.73 3.24
CA ARG A 150 9.61 -9.98 3.29
C ARG A 150 10.65 -10.73 4.10
N ARG A 151 11.89 -10.80 3.60
CA ARG A 151 12.97 -11.61 4.20
C ARG A 151 13.89 -10.83 5.13
N ASP A 152 13.93 -9.52 4.98
CA ASP A 152 14.80 -8.58 5.71
C ASP A 152 14.25 -8.19 7.09
N ARG A 153 13.17 -8.82 7.56
CA ARG A 153 12.52 -8.51 8.84
C ARG A 153 11.72 -9.69 9.40
N PRO A 154 11.23 -9.62 10.65
CA PRO A 154 10.38 -10.65 11.22
C PRO A 154 9.12 -10.92 10.38
N ASN A 155 8.68 -12.18 10.38
CA ASN A 155 7.44 -12.60 9.75
C ASN A 155 6.21 -12.09 10.52
N TYR A 156 5.00 -12.22 9.97
CA TYR A 156 3.80 -11.64 10.60
C TYR A 156 3.44 -12.30 11.92
N LYS A 157 3.83 -13.56 12.13
CA LYS A 157 3.62 -14.25 13.40
C LYS A 157 4.46 -13.65 14.51
N ALA A 158 5.73 -13.39 14.22
CA ALA A 158 6.64 -12.71 15.14
C ALA A 158 6.21 -11.26 15.38
N MET A 159 5.84 -10.51 14.32
CA MET A 159 5.35 -9.13 14.48
C MET A 159 4.05 -9.08 15.31
N ALA A 160 3.14 -10.03 15.16
CA ALA A 160 1.93 -10.10 15.97
C ALA A 160 2.22 -10.41 17.45
N TRP A 161 3.20 -11.28 17.71
CA TRP A 161 3.67 -11.52 19.07
C TRP A 161 4.31 -10.27 19.68
N MET A 162 5.15 -9.56 18.93
CA MET A 162 5.77 -8.29 19.36
C MET A 162 4.71 -7.22 19.67
N ALA A 163 3.71 -7.07 18.80
CA ALA A 163 2.59 -6.16 19.00
C ALA A 163 1.81 -6.48 20.29
N ASP A 164 1.52 -7.76 20.55
CA ASP A 164 0.87 -8.20 21.80
C ASP A 164 1.73 -7.90 23.05
N GLN A 165 3.07 -8.03 22.96
CA GLN A 165 3.94 -7.66 24.09
C GLN A 165 3.95 -6.14 24.32
N LEU A 166 4.06 -5.35 23.26
CA LEU A 166 4.10 -3.89 23.34
C LEU A 166 2.76 -3.30 23.81
N GLY A 167 1.63 -3.82 23.31
CA GLY A 167 0.29 -3.35 23.71
C GLY A 167 -0.06 -3.63 25.18
N ARG A 168 0.66 -4.54 25.85
CA ARG A 168 0.50 -4.83 27.29
C ARG A 168 1.36 -3.95 28.19
N GLN A 169 2.36 -3.28 27.63
CA GLN A 169 3.17 -2.33 28.38
C GLN A 169 2.37 -1.02 28.50
N MET A 170 2.48 -0.33 29.65
CA MET A 170 1.96 1.04 29.76
C MET A 170 2.54 1.87 28.60
N PRO A 171 1.77 2.78 27.98
CA PRO A 171 2.28 3.55 26.84
C PRO A 171 3.49 4.35 27.33
N LEU A 172 4.70 3.92 26.95
CA LEU A 172 5.78 4.88 26.78
C LEU A 172 5.36 5.68 25.56
N ASP A 173 5.24 7.00 25.69
CA ASP A 173 5.14 7.91 24.56
C ASP A 173 6.42 7.73 23.72
N LEU A 174 6.37 6.77 22.80
CA LEU A 174 7.34 6.64 21.74
C LEU A 174 6.92 7.65 20.69
N ASP A 175 7.43 8.87 20.84
CA ASP A 175 7.28 9.92 19.85
C ASP A 175 8.05 9.53 18.59
N PHE A 176 7.33 8.89 17.64
CA PHE A 176 7.88 8.41 16.38
C PHE A 176 7.91 9.49 15.29
N ALA A 177 7.78 10.77 15.65
CA ALA A 177 7.81 11.89 14.71
C ALA A 177 9.16 12.07 13.99
N GLY A 178 10.19 11.26 14.31
CA GLY A 178 11.57 11.45 13.88
C GLY A 178 12.07 10.66 12.67
N ASP A 179 11.45 9.56 12.25
CA ASP A 179 11.99 8.75 11.14
C ASP A 179 11.12 8.83 9.88
N GLU A 180 11.52 9.74 8.99
CA GLU A 180 11.10 9.83 7.59
C GLU A 180 11.64 8.67 6.72
N ASP A 181 11.83 7.46 7.26
CA ASP A 181 12.12 6.28 6.43
C ASP A 181 10.82 5.68 5.89
N LEU A 182 10.11 6.54 5.15
CA LEU A 182 9.22 6.13 4.09
C LEU A 182 10.07 5.32 3.08
N ILE A 183 10.04 3.99 3.19
CA ILE A 183 9.69 3.22 2.00
C ILE A 183 8.25 3.64 1.69
N ASP A 184 8.19 4.77 1.00
CA ASP A 184 6.99 5.44 0.55
C ASP A 184 6.12 4.36 -0.10
N CYS A 185 4.90 4.20 0.39
CA CYS A 185 4.05 3.08 0.01
C CYS A 185 3.62 3.28 -1.45
N MET A 186 4.49 2.86 -2.38
CA MET A 186 4.43 3.11 -3.82
C MET A 186 3.39 2.22 -4.51
N CYS A 187 2.15 2.27 -4.04
CA CYS A 187 1.06 1.48 -4.59
C CYS A 187 0.20 2.23 -5.61
N GLY A 188 0.44 3.53 -5.79
CA GLY A 188 -0.24 4.38 -6.78
C GLY A 188 0.67 4.87 -7.91
N ASP A 189 1.91 4.37 -7.96
CA ASP A 189 2.90 4.62 -9.01
C ASP A 189 3.11 3.36 -9.85
#